data_AF-A0A5M9N0T3-F1
#
_entry.id   AF-A0A5M9N0T3-F1
#
_cell.length_a   1.000
_cell.length_b   1.000
_cell.length_c   1.000
_cell.angle_alpha   90.00
_cell.angle_beta   90.00
_cell.angle_gamma   90.00
#
_symmetry.space_group_name_H-M   'P 1'
#
loop_
_entity.id
_entity.type
_entity.pdbx_description
1 polymer ?
#
loop_
_entity_poly.entity_id
_entity_poly.type
_entity_poly.pdbx_seq_one_letter_code
_entity_poly.pdbx_strand_id
1 'polypeptide(L)'
;MLPHVEKRRHDKFNHTNYNAKFRTTSPVAPPWQLLPLESSFKEGWNSIEFMKIYLQQSEDVKLRLLFQKEMMLKIDDFQTDITKQYTAIFKDAFPRRENEPFGLTDEQKASTRERVQRLIWHLDEMILTIKCWANRNGMKQYEVSNGIAEKGEQLWNDRFQSLKETIDKLLLRYSYKGKHLQYVGSLNHGMRGAHKGRTAFNINDFDVDLFVVHAAEYHKFYPVIAAEFPGNISNGKIFPIGTEMGELVDLSREVGNALMYELRDKVNHPEKFVDGTEIVLREWDAW
;
A
#
# COMPACT_ATOMS: atom_id res chain seq x y z
N MET A 1 80.28 36.66 3.67
CA MET A 1 79.44 36.00 2.65
C MET A 1 78.20 36.86 2.44
N LEU A 2 77.80 36.97 1.18
CA LEU A 2 76.85 37.93 0.60
C LEU A 2 75.41 37.89 1.18
N PRO A 3 74.63 38.99 1.01
CA PRO A 3 73.28 39.19 1.56
C PRO A 3 72.16 38.91 0.52
N HIS A 4 70.90 38.77 0.96
CA HIS A 4 69.66 39.20 0.23
C HIS A 4 68.40 38.86 1.07
N VAL A 5 67.59 39.81 1.53
CA VAL A 5 66.58 40.66 0.83
C VAL A 5 65.26 39.93 0.52
N GLU A 6 64.22 40.37 1.22
CA GLU A 6 62.81 40.60 0.86
C GLU A 6 62.11 39.76 -0.23
N LYS A 7 60.85 39.39 0.05
CA LYS A 7 59.68 39.96 -0.68
C LYS A 7 58.34 39.64 -0.01
N ARG A 8 57.61 40.71 0.35
CA ARG A 8 56.13 40.73 0.48
C ARG A 8 55.48 40.66 -0.91
N ARG A 9 54.35 39.97 -1.06
CA ARG A 9 53.19 40.26 -1.95
C ARG A 9 51.98 39.49 -1.38
N HIS A 10 50.95 40.09 -0.75
CA HIS A 10 49.76 40.72 -1.35
C HIS A 10 49.36 40.18 -2.73
N ASP A 11 48.28 39.38 -2.81
CA ASP A 11 47.00 39.84 -3.39
C ASP A 11 45.94 38.70 -3.51
N LYS A 12 44.72 39.05 -3.05
CA LYS A 12 43.39 38.91 -3.69
C LYS A 12 42.74 37.54 -3.94
N PHE A 13 41.52 37.47 -3.42
CA PHE A 13 40.33 36.76 -3.90
C PHE A 13 40.27 36.57 -5.43
N ASN A 14 39.89 35.37 -5.89
CA ASN A 14 38.66 35.20 -6.70
C ASN A 14 38.23 33.74 -6.91
N HIS A 15 36.92 33.59 -6.97
CA HIS A 15 36.13 32.39 -7.29
C HIS A 15 36.65 31.56 -8.46
N THR A 16 36.59 30.23 -8.34
CA THR A 16 36.27 29.34 -9.46
C THR A 16 35.53 28.08 -8.98
N ASN A 17 34.40 27.81 -9.66
CA ASN A 17 33.59 26.61 -9.59
C ASN A 17 34.40 25.31 -9.60
N TYR A 18 34.07 24.36 -8.73
CA TYR A 18 34.29 22.93 -9.00
C TYR A 18 33.07 22.10 -8.59
N ASN A 19 32.28 21.74 -9.60
CA ASN A 19 31.41 20.58 -9.62
C ASN A 19 32.17 19.34 -9.14
N ALA A 20 31.73 18.71 -8.05
CA ALA A 20 32.18 17.39 -7.65
C ALA A 20 31.00 16.52 -7.23
N LYS A 21 30.37 15.92 -8.26
CA LYS A 21 29.79 14.57 -8.31
C LYS A 21 29.46 13.94 -6.96
N PHE A 22 28.21 14.04 -6.54
CA PHE A 22 27.62 13.07 -5.61
C PHE A 22 27.66 11.69 -6.27
N ARG A 23 28.59 10.84 -5.81
CA ARG A 23 28.52 9.39 -6.02
C ARG A 23 27.32 8.87 -5.26
N THR A 24 26.21 8.67 -5.95
CA THR A 24 25.08 7.87 -5.46
C THR A 24 25.54 6.42 -5.38
N THR A 25 26.03 5.98 -4.23
CA THR A 25 26.03 4.55 -3.91
C THR A 25 24.56 4.15 -3.78
N SER A 26 24.03 3.52 -4.82
CA SER A 26 22.70 2.91 -4.73
C SER A 26 22.70 1.96 -3.54
N PRO A 27 21.75 2.06 -2.59
CA PRO A 27 21.62 1.04 -1.56
C PRO A 27 21.37 -0.30 -2.25
N VAL A 28 22.12 -1.32 -1.84
CA VAL A 28 21.87 -2.71 -2.23
C VAL A 28 20.44 -3.03 -1.80
N ALA A 29 19.59 -3.36 -2.77
CA ALA A 29 18.20 -3.69 -2.55
C ALA A 29 18.11 -4.82 -1.50
N PRO A 30 17.43 -4.61 -0.37
CA PRO A 30 17.25 -5.67 0.61
C PRO A 30 16.40 -6.83 0.01
N PRO A 31 16.54 -8.07 0.50
CA PRO A 31 16.07 -9.30 -0.16
C PRO A 31 14.55 -9.42 -0.40
N TRP A 32 13.76 -8.52 0.19
CA TRP A 32 12.32 -8.37 0.02
C TRP A 32 11.86 -7.40 -1.11
N GLN A 33 12.77 -6.68 -1.75
CA GLN A 33 12.47 -5.83 -2.91
C GLN A 33 12.50 -6.68 -4.18
N LEU A 34 11.34 -6.88 -4.80
CA LEU A 34 11.21 -7.73 -5.98
C LEU A 34 11.51 -6.97 -7.28
N LEU A 35 11.15 -5.67 -7.33
CA LEU A 35 11.51 -4.79 -8.46
C LEU A 35 12.56 -3.75 -8.07
N PRO A 36 13.46 -3.36 -9.00
CA PRO A 36 14.34 -2.23 -8.81
C PRO A 36 13.54 -0.94 -8.55
N LEU A 37 14.02 -0.12 -7.61
CA LEU A 37 13.41 1.16 -7.20
C LEU A 37 12.01 1.04 -6.56
N GLU A 38 11.60 -0.16 -6.12
CA GLU A 38 10.33 -0.38 -5.42
C GLU A 38 10.13 0.55 -4.22
N SER A 39 11.16 0.78 -3.39
CA SER A 39 11.06 1.71 -2.26
C SER A 39 10.77 3.15 -2.68
N SER A 40 11.43 3.65 -3.73
CA SER A 40 11.19 5.02 -4.21
C SER A 40 9.80 5.17 -4.82
N PHE A 41 9.32 4.15 -5.55
CA PHE A 41 7.94 4.11 -6.02
C PHE A 41 6.94 4.13 -4.84
N LYS A 42 7.18 3.29 -3.82
CA LYS A 42 6.37 3.23 -2.60
C LYS A 42 6.32 4.60 -1.91
N GLU A 43 7.46 5.23 -1.71
CA GLU A 43 7.58 6.54 -1.05
C GLU A 43 6.80 7.63 -1.80
N GLY A 44 6.95 7.72 -3.12
CA GLY A 44 6.23 8.69 -3.94
C GLY A 44 4.72 8.46 -3.92
N TRP A 45 4.28 7.20 -4.05
CA TRP A 45 2.86 6.87 -4.01
C TRP A 45 2.24 7.16 -2.65
N ASN A 46 2.91 6.75 -1.56
CA ASN A 46 2.45 6.98 -0.20
C ASN A 46 2.42 8.47 0.14
N SER A 47 3.38 9.26 -0.36
CA SER A 47 3.38 10.71 -0.18
C SER A 47 2.09 11.34 -0.72
N ILE A 48 1.61 10.90 -1.89
CA ILE A 48 0.35 11.37 -2.47
C ILE A 48 -0.84 10.96 -1.58
N GLU A 49 -0.88 9.71 -1.13
CA GLU A 49 -1.95 9.21 -0.24
C GLU A 49 -2.02 9.99 1.07
N PHE A 50 -0.87 10.25 1.69
CA PHE A 50 -0.80 10.98 2.94
C PHE A 50 -1.18 12.46 2.77
N MET A 51 -0.72 13.11 1.70
CA MET A 51 -1.18 14.47 1.36
C MET A 51 -2.70 14.52 1.15
N LYS A 52 -3.27 13.51 0.48
CA LYS A 52 -4.71 13.37 0.27
C LYS A 52 -5.46 13.32 1.60
N ILE A 53 -5.03 12.47 2.53
CA ILE A 53 -5.63 12.33 3.85
C ILE A 53 -5.56 13.63 4.64
N TYR A 54 -4.39 14.27 4.69
CA TYR A 54 -4.22 15.52 5.41
C TYR A 54 -5.18 16.61 4.89
N LEU A 55 -5.26 16.79 3.56
CA LEU A 55 -6.12 17.80 2.94
C LEU A 55 -7.61 17.49 3.11
N GLN A 56 -8.00 16.20 3.08
CA GLN A 56 -9.37 15.77 3.38
C GLN A 56 -9.77 15.99 4.85
N GLN A 57 -8.81 16.03 5.77
CA GLN A 57 -9.05 16.25 7.21
C GLN A 57 -8.69 17.67 7.66
N SER A 58 -8.45 18.59 6.72
CA SER A 58 -8.14 19.97 7.06
C SER A 58 -9.27 20.60 7.89
N GLU A 59 -8.87 21.32 8.95
CA GLU A 59 -9.78 22.13 9.78
C GLU A 59 -10.40 23.28 8.99
N ASP A 60 -9.71 23.77 7.95
CA ASP A 60 -10.27 24.73 7.02
C ASP A 60 -11.28 24.04 6.10
N VAL A 61 -12.57 24.20 6.45
CA VAL A 61 -13.70 23.64 5.72
C VAL A 61 -13.72 24.10 4.26
N LYS A 62 -13.32 25.34 3.96
CA LYS A 62 -13.31 25.86 2.58
C LYS A 62 -12.22 25.17 1.77
N LEU A 63 -11.01 25.05 2.33
CA LEU A 63 -9.90 24.35 1.69
C LEU A 63 -10.25 22.87 1.45
N ARG A 64 -10.83 22.20 2.45
CA ARG A 64 -11.25 20.80 2.36
C ARG A 64 -12.28 20.57 1.25
N LEU A 65 -13.34 21.38 1.19
CA LEU A 65 -14.37 21.26 0.15
C LEU A 65 -13.81 21.54 -1.24
N LEU A 66 -12.91 22.52 -1.36
CA LEU A 66 -12.25 22.83 -2.63
C LEU A 66 -11.34 21.68 -3.08
N PHE A 67 -10.57 21.08 -2.17
CA PHE A 67 -9.75 19.91 -2.45
C PHE A 67 -10.60 18.72 -2.93
N GLN A 68 -11.72 18.46 -2.23
CA GLN A 68 -12.67 17.42 -2.60
C GLN A 68 -13.21 17.61 -4.02
N LYS A 69 -13.50 18.86 -4.40
CA LYS A 69 -14.04 19.18 -5.73
C LYS A 69 -12.98 19.10 -6.84
N GLU A 70 -11.77 19.62 -6.61
CA GLU A 70 -10.80 19.86 -7.69
C GLU A 70 -9.75 18.75 -7.84
N MET A 71 -9.39 18.07 -6.75
CA MET A 71 -8.21 17.21 -6.71
C MET A 71 -8.51 15.75 -6.41
N MET A 72 -9.58 15.43 -5.66
CA MET A 72 -9.85 14.05 -5.24
C MET A 72 -9.95 13.07 -6.40
N LEU A 73 -10.87 13.31 -7.35
CA LEU A 73 -11.06 12.42 -8.50
C LEU A 73 -9.77 12.29 -9.33
N LYS A 74 -9.05 13.41 -9.52
CA LYS A 74 -7.78 13.43 -10.26
C LYS A 74 -6.71 12.56 -9.58
N ILE A 75 -6.62 12.60 -8.25
CA ILE A 75 -5.66 11.79 -7.49
C ILE A 75 -6.06 10.31 -7.51
N ASP A 76 -7.34 10.01 -7.32
CA ASP A 76 -7.83 8.62 -7.29
C ASP A 76 -7.67 7.94 -8.67
N ASP A 77 -7.98 8.65 -9.76
CA ASP A 77 -7.76 8.18 -11.14
C ASP A 77 -6.28 7.93 -11.42
N PHE A 78 -5.42 8.89 -11.01
CA PHE A 78 -3.98 8.76 -11.15
C PHE A 78 -3.40 7.59 -10.34
N GLN A 79 -3.78 7.44 -9.07
CA GLN A 79 -3.32 6.35 -8.21
C GLN A 79 -3.78 4.99 -8.75
N THR A 80 -4.99 4.92 -9.32
CA THR A 80 -5.52 3.73 -9.99
C THR A 80 -4.68 3.37 -11.21
N ASP A 81 -4.45 4.33 -12.10
CA ASP A 81 -3.68 4.12 -13.33
C ASP A 81 -2.22 3.75 -13.05
N ILE A 82 -1.54 4.50 -12.19
CA ILE A 82 -0.13 4.26 -11.90
C ILE A 82 0.10 2.92 -11.18
N THR A 83 -0.87 2.49 -10.35
CA THR A 83 -0.86 1.14 -9.76
C THR A 83 -1.00 0.08 -10.85
N LYS A 84 -1.93 0.24 -11.81
CA LYS A 84 -2.10 -0.70 -12.93
C LYS A 84 -0.83 -0.82 -13.74
N GLN A 85 -0.15 0.30 -14.04
CA GLN A 85 1.12 0.31 -14.74
C GLN A 85 2.21 -0.43 -13.94
N TYR A 86 2.34 -0.17 -12.63
CA TYR A 86 3.28 -0.90 -11.77
C TYR A 86 2.98 -2.40 -11.75
N THR A 87 1.72 -2.79 -11.60
CA THR A 87 1.30 -4.21 -11.63
C THR A 87 1.62 -4.86 -12.97
N ALA A 88 1.50 -4.16 -14.08
CA ALA A 88 1.90 -4.68 -15.39
C ALA A 88 3.41 -4.93 -15.45
N ILE A 89 4.24 -3.98 -14.98
CA ILE A 89 5.69 -4.16 -14.87
C ILE A 89 6.02 -5.39 -14.00
N PHE A 90 5.34 -5.52 -12.85
CA PHE A 90 5.54 -6.65 -11.96
C PHE A 90 5.19 -7.99 -12.60
N LYS A 91 4.06 -8.07 -13.33
CA LYS A 91 3.63 -9.29 -14.02
C LYS A 91 4.54 -9.66 -15.18
N ASP A 92 5.10 -8.67 -15.88
CA ASP A 92 6.09 -8.93 -16.93
C ASP A 92 7.39 -9.47 -16.34
N ALA A 93 7.80 -8.95 -15.18
CA ALA A 93 8.99 -9.38 -14.45
C ALA A 93 8.81 -10.76 -13.82
N PHE A 94 7.62 -11.05 -13.29
CA PHE A 94 7.22 -12.31 -12.66
C PHE A 94 5.89 -12.83 -13.23
N PRO A 95 5.92 -13.50 -14.40
CA PRO A 95 4.71 -14.04 -15.02
C PRO A 95 4.01 -15.11 -14.18
N ARG A 96 4.75 -15.76 -13.28
CA ARG A 96 4.27 -16.75 -12.32
C ARG A 96 4.82 -16.43 -10.94
N ARG A 97 3.99 -16.60 -9.90
CA ARG A 97 4.36 -16.35 -8.50
C ARG A 97 5.53 -17.19 -8.02
N GLU A 98 5.64 -18.42 -8.54
CA GLU A 98 6.76 -19.33 -8.29
C GLU A 98 8.12 -18.74 -8.72
N ASN A 99 8.12 -17.75 -9.62
CA ASN A 99 9.34 -17.12 -10.11
C ASN A 99 9.87 -16.02 -9.16
N GLU A 100 9.02 -15.47 -8.28
CA GLU A 100 9.37 -14.36 -7.38
C GLU A 100 10.62 -14.63 -6.52
N PRO A 101 10.80 -15.82 -5.91
CA PRO A 101 11.97 -16.10 -5.07
C PRO A 101 13.30 -16.13 -5.82
N PHE A 102 13.29 -16.35 -7.14
CA PHE A 102 14.51 -16.41 -7.95
C PHE A 102 15.02 -15.02 -8.36
N GLY A 103 14.20 -13.98 -8.17
CA GLY A 103 14.53 -12.62 -8.55
C GLY A 103 14.66 -12.42 -10.07
N LEU A 104 15.23 -11.28 -10.46
CA LEU A 104 15.41 -10.88 -11.87
C LEU A 104 16.83 -11.13 -12.36
N THR A 105 16.96 -11.47 -13.64
CA THR A 105 18.27 -11.44 -14.33
C THR A 105 18.77 -9.99 -14.47
N ASP A 106 20.06 -9.80 -14.73
CA ASP A 106 20.62 -8.44 -14.83
C ASP A 106 20.06 -7.63 -16.01
N GLU A 107 19.73 -8.29 -17.13
CA GLU A 107 19.05 -7.69 -18.27
C GLU A 107 17.62 -7.26 -17.92
N GLN A 108 16.88 -8.12 -17.21
CA GLN A 108 15.55 -7.80 -16.69
C GLN A 108 15.61 -6.65 -15.67
N LYS A 109 16.63 -6.60 -14.80
CA LYS A 109 16.81 -5.51 -13.84
C LYS A 109 16.98 -4.18 -14.54
N ALA A 110 17.81 -4.09 -15.57
CA ALA A 110 18.06 -2.84 -16.30
C ALA A 110 16.78 -2.30 -16.94
N SER A 111 16.10 -3.14 -17.74
CA SER A 111 14.85 -2.78 -18.42
C SER A 111 13.72 -2.45 -17.44
N THR A 112 13.58 -3.24 -16.36
CA THR A 112 12.57 -3.00 -15.30
C THR A 112 12.84 -1.70 -14.56
N ARG A 113 14.11 -1.40 -14.25
CA ARG A 113 14.51 -0.17 -13.56
C ARG A 113 14.07 1.07 -14.34
N GLU A 114 14.29 1.09 -15.65
CA GLU A 114 13.86 2.21 -16.50
C GLU A 114 12.35 2.39 -16.50
N ARG A 115 11.59 1.28 -16.54
CA ARG A 115 10.12 1.31 -16.49
C ARG A 115 9.62 1.86 -15.16
N VAL A 116 10.17 1.38 -14.02
CA VAL A 116 9.79 1.89 -12.69
C VAL A 116 10.22 3.34 -12.51
N GLN A 117 11.38 3.74 -13.02
CA GLN A 117 11.86 5.12 -12.95
C GLN A 117 10.90 6.12 -13.63
N ARG A 118 10.28 5.73 -14.76
CA ARG A 118 9.25 6.55 -15.41
C ARG A 118 8.03 6.75 -14.54
N LEU A 119 7.59 5.71 -13.82
CA LEU A 119 6.48 5.84 -12.87
C LEU A 119 6.84 6.78 -11.72
N ILE A 120 8.08 6.73 -11.23
CA ILE A 120 8.56 7.64 -10.18
C ILE A 120 8.49 9.10 -10.64
N TRP A 121 8.87 9.41 -11.89
CA TRP A 121 8.72 10.77 -12.41
C TRP A 121 7.27 11.26 -12.44
N HIS A 122 6.33 10.39 -12.81
CA HIS A 122 4.90 10.75 -12.75
C HIS A 122 4.40 10.95 -11.32
N LEU A 123 4.90 10.18 -10.34
CA LEU A 123 4.63 10.42 -8.93
C LEU A 123 5.13 11.80 -8.49
N ASP A 124 6.36 12.16 -8.85
CA ASP A 124 6.96 13.46 -8.53
C ASP A 124 6.15 14.63 -9.14
N GLU A 125 5.69 14.49 -10.39
CA GLU A 125 4.82 15.46 -11.05
C GLU A 125 3.48 15.65 -10.33
N MET A 126 2.86 14.55 -9.87
CA MET A 126 1.60 14.63 -9.12
C MET A 126 1.82 15.25 -7.73
N ILE A 127 2.90 14.89 -7.04
CA ILE A 127 3.28 15.50 -5.76
C ILE A 127 3.45 17.02 -5.93
N LEU A 128 4.18 17.45 -6.96
CA LEU A 128 4.37 18.87 -7.26
C LEU A 128 3.03 19.55 -7.57
N THR A 129 2.15 18.88 -8.32
CA THR A 129 0.81 19.38 -8.65
C THR A 129 -0.01 19.64 -7.39
N ILE A 130 -0.03 18.69 -6.44
CA ILE A 130 -0.73 18.83 -5.16
C ILE A 130 -0.13 19.98 -4.34
N LYS A 131 1.20 20.05 -4.23
CA LYS A 131 1.88 21.13 -3.51
C LYS A 131 1.59 22.52 -4.10
N CYS A 132 1.64 22.65 -5.42
CA CYS A 132 1.31 23.89 -6.12
C CYS A 132 -0.18 24.26 -5.98
N TRP A 133 -1.08 23.28 -5.96
CA TRP A 133 -2.49 23.51 -5.66
C TRP A 133 -2.69 24.00 -4.23
N ALA A 134 -2.07 23.36 -3.25
CA ALA A 134 -2.16 23.72 -1.82
C ALA A 134 -1.67 25.17 -1.56
N ASN A 135 -0.49 25.53 -2.09
CA ASN A 135 0.07 26.87 -1.97
C ASN A 135 -0.84 27.95 -2.57
N ARG A 136 -1.40 27.70 -3.77
CA ARG A 136 -2.30 28.65 -4.45
C ARG A 136 -3.60 28.88 -3.70
N ASN A 137 -4.05 27.90 -2.91
CA ASN A 137 -5.28 27.95 -2.14
C ASN A 137 -5.08 28.31 -0.66
N GLY A 138 -3.95 28.93 -0.31
CA GLY A 138 -3.76 29.60 0.97
C GLY A 138 -3.03 28.79 2.04
N MET A 139 -2.54 27.58 1.73
CA MET A 139 -1.63 26.88 2.65
C MET A 139 -0.26 27.55 2.68
N LYS A 140 0.36 27.61 3.85
CA LYS A 140 1.68 28.26 3.98
C LYS A 140 2.76 27.38 3.37
N GLN A 141 3.69 27.99 2.65
CA GLN A 141 4.73 27.28 1.90
C GLN A 141 5.55 26.31 2.76
N TYR A 142 5.85 26.64 4.02
CA TYR A 142 6.61 25.73 4.90
C TYR A 142 5.81 24.46 5.27
N GLU A 143 4.48 24.56 5.38
CA GLU A 143 3.61 23.41 5.66
C GLU A 143 3.58 22.48 4.45
N VAL A 144 3.48 23.06 3.25
CA VAL A 144 3.47 22.33 1.97
C VAL A 144 4.83 21.69 1.66
N SER A 145 5.93 22.36 1.96
CA SER A 145 7.28 21.85 1.67
C SER A 145 7.68 20.69 2.58
N ASN A 146 7.39 20.78 3.88
CA ASN A 146 7.97 19.88 4.88
C ASN A 146 6.93 19.13 5.75
N GLY A 147 5.63 19.44 5.67
CA GLY A 147 4.68 19.00 6.71
C GLY A 147 3.47 18.19 6.24
N ILE A 148 2.95 18.41 5.03
CA ILE A 148 1.66 17.82 4.63
C ILE A 148 1.68 16.28 4.54
N ALA A 149 2.75 15.69 3.98
CA ALA A 149 2.85 14.24 3.87
C ALA A 149 3.14 13.59 5.23
N GLU A 150 4.05 14.15 6.03
CA GLU A 150 4.39 13.62 7.36
C GLU A 150 3.19 13.65 8.31
N LYS A 151 2.46 14.76 8.37
CA LYS A 151 1.22 14.85 9.15
C LYS A 151 0.15 13.91 8.61
N GLY A 152 0.04 13.79 7.29
CA GLY A 152 -0.86 12.84 6.64
C GLY A 152 -0.54 11.38 6.98
N GLU A 153 0.74 11.04 7.08
CA GLU A 153 1.21 9.70 7.46
C GLU A 153 0.84 9.39 8.91
N GLN A 154 1.02 10.34 9.83
CA GLN A 154 0.59 10.20 11.22
C GLN A 154 -0.92 9.95 11.31
N LEU A 155 -1.73 10.78 10.62
CA LEU A 155 -3.18 10.59 10.55
C LEU A 155 -3.57 9.24 9.95
N TRP A 156 -2.88 8.80 8.89
CA TRP A 156 -3.12 7.48 8.30
C TRP A 156 -2.78 6.36 9.27
N ASN A 157 -1.63 6.43 9.95
CA ASN A 157 -1.20 5.43 10.93
C ASN A 157 -2.21 5.32 12.08
N ASP A 158 -2.63 6.44 12.65
CA ASP A 158 -3.61 6.47 13.74
C ASP A 158 -4.95 5.85 13.31
N ARG A 159 -5.43 6.20 12.11
CA ARG A 159 -6.65 5.61 11.54
C ARG A 159 -6.48 4.11 11.27
N PHE A 160 -5.34 3.68 10.74
CA PHE A 160 -5.07 2.27 10.49
C PHE A 160 -5.06 1.47 11.78
N GLN A 161 -4.35 1.93 12.82
CA GLN A 161 -4.31 1.24 14.11
C GLN A 161 -5.69 1.17 14.75
N SER A 162 -6.44 2.28 14.78
CA SER A 162 -7.81 2.29 15.30
C SER A 162 -8.73 1.31 14.56
N LEU A 163 -8.61 1.26 13.23
CA LEU A 163 -9.38 0.35 12.39
C LEU A 163 -9.00 -1.11 12.65
N LYS A 164 -7.69 -1.40 12.68
CA LYS A 164 -7.17 -2.74 12.94
C LYS A 164 -7.62 -3.25 14.31
N GLU A 165 -7.47 -2.45 15.36
CA GLU A 165 -7.93 -2.82 16.71
C GLU A 165 -9.44 -3.10 16.77
N THR A 166 -10.23 -2.34 16.00
CA THR A 166 -11.69 -2.54 15.94
C THR A 166 -12.00 -3.90 15.31
N ILE A 167 -11.36 -4.22 14.18
CA ILE A 167 -11.52 -5.51 13.48
C ILE A 167 -11.01 -6.66 14.34
N ASP A 168 -9.83 -6.55 14.93
CA ASP A 168 -9.25 -7.57 15.82
C ASP A 168 -10.21 -7.90 16.97
N LYS A 169 -10.74 -6.87 17.66
CA LYS A 169 -11.69 -7.04 18.77
C LYS A 169 -13.02 -7.65 18.33
N LEU A 170 -13.49 -7.32 17.13
CA LEU A 170 -14.70 -7.92 16.57
C LEU A 170 -14.47 -9.41 16.30
N LEU A 171 -13.38 -9.77 15.61
CA LEU A 171 -13.12 -11.14 15.18
C LEU A 171 -12.89 -12.09 16.35
N LEU A 172 -12.38 -11.60 17.50
CA LEU A 172 -12.28 -12.38 18.74
C LEU A 172 -13.63 -12.91 19.26
N ARG A 173 -14.75 -12.29 18.87
CA ARG A 173 -16.11 -12.72 19.27
C ARG A 173 -16.60 -13.92 18.47
N TYR A 174 -15.94 -14.24 17.36
CA TYR A 174 -16.37 -15.26 16.41
C TYR A 174 -15.43 -16.46 16.40
N SER A 175 -15.99 -17.64 16.21
CA SER A 175 -15.25 -18.87 15.99
C SER A 175 -16.07 -19.83 15.14
N TYR A 176 -15.38 -20.67 14.39
CA TYR A 176 -16.00 -21.78 13.66
C TYR A 176 -15.53 -23.08 14.30
N LYS A 177 -16.48 -23.81 14.93
CA LYS A 177 -16.21 -25.10 15.61
C LYS A 177 -15.04 -25.05 16.60
N GLY A 178 -14.99 -23.98 17.39
CA GLY A 178 -13.93 -23.75 18.39
C GLY A 178 -12.59 -23.29 17.82
N LYS A 179 -12.52 -22.97 16.52
CA LYS A 179 -11.35 -22.36 15.88
C LYS A 179 -11.60 -20.88 15.62
N HIS A 180 -10.65 -20.04 16.05
CA HIS A 180 -10.74 -18.60 15.83
C HIS A 180 -10.65 -18.26 14.35
N LEU A 181 -11.36 -17.20 13.96
CA LEU A 181 -11.19 -16.58 12.65
C LEU A 181 -9.86 -15.83 12.59
N GLN A 182 -9.25 -15.83 11.42
CA GLN A 182 -8.04 -15.09 11.11
C GLN A 182 -8.25 -14.32 9.81
N TYR A 183 -7.40 -13.35 9.54
CA TYR A 183 -7.45 -12.59 8.29
C TYR A 183 -6.06 -12.42 7.68
N VAL A 184 -6.04 -12.23 6.36
CA VAL A 184 -4.80 -12.01 5.59
C VAL A 184 -4.82 -10.67 4.86
N GLY A 185 -3.71 -10.34 4.22
CA GLY A 185 -3.65 -9.22 3.28
C GLY A 185 -3.23 -7.91 3.91
N SER A 186 -3.71 -6.80 3.33
CA SER A 186 -3.22 -5.46 3.67
C SER A 186 -3.56 -5.02 5.09
N LEU A 187 -4.57 -5.60 5.72
CA LEU A 187 -4.94 -5.27 7.10
C LEU A 187 -3.91 -5.72 8.14
N ASN A 188 -3.03 -6.67 7.82
CA ASN A 188 -2.01 -7.12 8.79
C ASN A 188 -0.96 -6.05 9.05
N HIS A 189 -0.58 -5.30 8.01
CA HIS A 189 0.56 -4.36 8.08
C HIS A 189 0.26 -2.98 7.49
N GLY A 190 -0.98 -2.74 7.03
CA GLY A 190 -1.40 -1.51 6.40
C GLY A 190 -0.82 -1.30 4.98
N MET A 191 -0.23 -2.33 4.38
CA MET A 191 0.44 -2.22 3.07
C MET A 191 -0.12 -3.23 2.09
N ARG A 192 -0.28 -2.81 0.84
CA ARG A 192 -0.68 -3.67 -0.28
C ARG A 192 0.46 -4.63 -0.64
N GLY A 193 0.17 -5.65 -1.44
CA GLY A 193 1.17 -6.64 -1.86
C GLY A 193 2.28 -6.05 -2.75
N ALA A 194 3.35 -6.83 -2.96
CA ALA A 194 4.51 -6.42 -3.78
C ALA A 194 4.14 -6.05 -5.22
N HIS A 195 3.21 -6.77 -5.84
CA HIS A 195 2.66 -6.46 -7.17
C HIS A 195 1.92 -5.11 -7.27
N LYS A 196 1.66 -4.46 -6.14
CA LYS A 196 1.08 -3.12 -6.00
C LYS A 196 2.09 -2.11 -5.41
N GLY A 197 3.38 -2.43 -5.44
CA GLY A 197 4.48 -1.58 -4.96
C GLY A 197 4.58 -1.43 -3.44
N ARG A 198 3.95 -2.33 -2.68
CA ARG A 198 3.90 -2.26 -1.20
C ARG A 198 3.41 -0.92 -0.65
N THR A 199 2.52 -0.29 -1.41
CA THR A 199 1.91 1.00 -1.11
C THR A 199 0.91 0.90 0.04
N ALA A 200 0.65 2.01 0.73
CA ALA A 200 -0.37 2.08 1.77
C ALA A 200 -1.74 1.67 1.18
N PHE A 201 -2.53 0.90 1.93
CA PHE A 201 -3.88 0.58 1.49
C PHE A 201 -4.84 1.75 1.75
N ASN A 202 -5.91 1.81 0.97
CA ASN A 202 -6.96 2.81 1.16
C ASN A 202 -7.80 2.43 2.38
N ILE A 203 -7.70 3.22 3.46
CA ILE A 203 -8.45 2.99 4.71
C ILE A 203 -9.97 3.06 4.50
N ASN A 204 -10.43 3.75 3.45
CA ASN A 204 -11.85 3.84 3.14
C ASN A 204 -12.32 2.75 2.16
N ASP A 205 -11.42 1.97 1.57
CA ASP A 205 -11.76 0.94 0.59
C ASP A 205 -10.79 -0.25 0.67
N PHE A 206 -11.17 -1.24 1.44
CA PHE A 206 -10.41 -2.48 1.65
C PHE A 206 -11.33 -3.67 1.91
N ASP A 207 -10.79 -4.87 1.71
CA ASP A 207 -11.49 -6.11 1.98
C ASP A 207 -10.92 -6.76 3.25
N VAL A 208 -11.75 -7.54 3.94
CA VAL A 208 -11.32 -8.35 5.10
C VAL A 208 -11.24 -9.80 4.66
N ASP A 209 -10.07 -10.22 4.18
CA ASP A 209 -9.84 -11.58 3.68
C ASP A 209 -9.80 -12.59 4.84
N LEU A 210 -10.98 -13.07 5.26
CA LEU A 210 -11.12 -13.98 6.40
C LEU A 210 -10.85 -15.44 6.04
N PHE A 211 -10.32 -16.18 7.02
CA PHE A 211 -10.18 -17.63 6.92
C PHE A 211 -10.25 -18.30 8.29
N VAL A 212 -10.51 -19.61 8.27
CA VAL A 212 -10.37 -20.48 9.42
C VAL A 212 -9.54 -21.71 9.07
N VAL A 213 -8.64 -22.10 9.97
CA VAL A 213 -7.82 -23.31 9.84
C VAL A 213 -8.49 -24.45 10.60
N HIS A 214 -8.98 -25.44 9.88
CA HIS A 214 -9.68 -26.59 10.48
C HIS A 214 -9.52 -27.86 9.63
N ALA A 215 -8.37 -28.53 9.74
CA ALA A 215 -8.01 -29.73 8.96
C ALA A 215 -9.12 -30.79 8.85
N ALA A 216 -9.80 -31.14 9.94
CA ALA A 216 -10.85 -32.15 9.91
C ALA A 216 -12.07 -31.73 9.05
N GLU A 217 -12.43 -30.45 9.03
CA GLU A 217 -13.52 -29.95 8.20
C GLU A 217 -13.05 -29.79 6.76
N TYR A 218 -11.78 -29.40 6.56
CA TYR A 218 -11.17 -29.34 5.25
C TYR A 218 -11.20 -30.71 4.57
N HIS A 219 -10.70 -31.77 5.23
CA HIS A 219 -10.72 -33.14 4.68
C HIS A 219 -12.13 -33.69 4.48
N LYS A 220 -13.10 -33.25 5.30
CA LYS A 220 -14.51 -33.59 5.12
C LYS A 220 -15.09 -32.99 3.84
N PHE A 221 -14.85 -31.69 3.59
CA PHE A 221 -15.46 -30.99 2.47
C PHE A 221 -14.68 -31.11 1.16
N TYR A 222 -13.35 -31.17 1.22
CA TYR A 222 -12.49 -31.21 0.04
C TYR A 222 -12.93 -32.22 -1.04
N PRO A 223 -13.18 -33.52 -0.74
CA PRO A 223 -13.55 -34.47 -1.79
C PRO A 223 -14.88 -34.14 -2.46
N VAL A 224 -15.85 -33.61 -1.71
CA VAL A 224 -17.17 -33.23 -2.25
C VAL A 224 -17.05 -31.99 -3.12
N ILE A 225 -16.40 -30.94 -2.60
CA ILE A 225 -16.22 -29.68 -3.34
C ILE A 225 -15.35 -29.88 -4.57
N ALA A 226 -14.28 -30.69 -4.49
CA ALA A 226 -13.42 -30.96 -5.63
C ALA A 226 -14.15 -31.71 -6.75
N ALA A 227 -15.10 -32.58 -6.41
CA ALA A 227 -15.87 -33.34 -7.39
C ALA A 227 -17.00 -32.51 -8.03
N GLU A 228 -17.74 -31.75 -7.21
CA GLU A 228 -18.99 -31.10 -7.64
C GLU A 228 -18.82 -29.61 -7.95
N PHE A 229 -17.88 -28.93 -7.29
CA PHE A 229 -17.68 -27.48 -7.36
C PHE A 229 -16.18 -27.12 -7.42
N PRO A 230 -15.40 -27.64 -8.39
CA PRO A 230 -13.96 -27.45 -8.43
C PRO A 230 -13.51 -25.97 -8.51
N GLY A 231 -14.38 -25.08 -9.00
CA GLY A 231 -14.13 -23.63 -9.02
C GLY A 231 -14.05 -22.98 -7.64
N ASN A 232 -14.54 -23.65 -6.60
CA ASN A 232 -14.51 -23.19 -5.21
C ASN A 232 -13.25 -23.61 -4.46
N ILE A 233 -12.24 -24.12 -5.18
CA ILE A 233 -10.93 -24.45 -4.62
C ILE A 233 -9.86 -23.60 -5.28
N SER A 234 -9.09 -22.88 -4.48
CA SER A 234 -7.94 -22.12 -4.99
C SER A 234 -6.82 -22.05 -3.95
N ASN A 235 -5.61 -22.44 -4.34
CA ASN A 235 -4.40 -22.31 -3.51
C ASN A 235 -4.55 -22.89 -2.09
N GLY A 236 -5.12 -24.10 -1.96
CA GLY A 236 -5.33 -24.76 -0.67
C GLY A 236 -6.45 -24.14 0.19
N LYS A 237 -7.32 -23.32 -0.41
CA LYS A 237 -8.51 -22.74 0.22
C LYS A 237 -9.77 -23.35 -0.40
N ILE A 238 -10.73 -23.68 0.45
CA ILE A 238 -12.10 -24.01 0.05
C ILE A 238 -12.96 -22.77 0.31
N PHE A 239 -13.58 -22.27 -0.75
CA PHE A 239 -14.54 -21.17 -0.73
C PHE A 239 -15.92 -21.75 -0.39
N PRO A 240 -16.59 -21.29 0.69
CA PRO A 240 -17.82 -21.90 1.16
C PRO A 240 -18.95 -21.78 0.12
N ILE A 241 -19.78 -22.82 0.03
CA ILE A 241 -20.94 -22.84 -0.85
C ILE A 241 -22.21 -23.21 -0.11
N GLY A 242 -23.30 -22.53 -0.50
CA GLY A 242 -24.69 -22.92 -0.32
C GLY A 242 -25.02 -23.77 0.90
N THR A 243 -25.61 -24.93 0.65
CA THR A 243 -26.12 -25.86 1.67
C THR A 243 -25.03 -26.73 2.28
N GLU A 244 -23.99 -27.07 1.53
CA GLU A 244 -22.94 -28.00 1.92
C GLU A 244 -22.11 -27.41 3.05
N MET A 245 -21.83 -26.11 2.99
CA MET A 245 -21.04 -25.37 3.98
C MET A 245 -21.86 -24.26 4.64
N GLY A 246 -23.17 -24.48 4.83
CA GLY A 246 -24.14 -23.48 5.31
C GLY A 246 -23.71 -22.78 6.60
N GLU A 247 -23.12 -23.51 7.56
CA GLU A 247 -22.60 -22.90 8.80
C GLU A 247 -21.50 -21.84 8.55
N LEU A 248 -20.60 -22.07 7.59
CA LEU A 248 -19.56 -21.08 7.22
C LEU A 248 -20.14 -19.92 6.41
N VAL A 249 -21.14 -20.18 5.56
CA VAL A 249 -21.85 -19.13 4.82
C VAL A 249 -22.59 -18.20 5.77
N ASP A 250 -23.33 -18.76 6.74
CA ASP A 250 -24.07 -17.98 7.72
C ASP A 250 -23.13 -17.20 8.65
N LEU A 251 -22.02 -17.81 9.08
CA LEU A 251 -20.99 -17.12 9.84
C LEU A 251 -20.36 -15.97 9.04
N SER A 252 -20.11 -16.16 7.74
CA SER A 252 -19.58 -15.10 6.85
C SER A 252 -20.53 -13.90 6.80
N ARG A 253 -21.85 -14.16 6.65
CA ARG A 253 -22.88 -13.13 6.68
C ARG A 253 -22.97 -12.43 8.03
N GLU A 254 -22.90 -13.18 9.13
CA GLU A 254 -22.95 -12.62 10.48
C GLU A 254 -21.77 -11.68 10.74
N VAL A 255 -20.56 -12.11 10.40
CA VAL A 255 -19.34 -11.29 10.54
C VAL A 255 -19.39 -10.08 9.61
N GLY A 256 -19.86 -10.23 8.37
CA GLY A 256 -20.04 -9.12 7.43
C GLY A 256 -20.99 -8.03 7.96
N ASN A 257 -22.11 -8.42 8.55
CA ASN A 257 -23.03 -7.49 9.21
C ASN A 257 -22.40 -6.79 10.42
N ALA A 258 -21.64 -7.53 11.23
CA ALA A 258 -20.94 -6.94 12.37
C ALA A 258 -19.85 -5.94 11.93
N LEU A 259 -19.11 -6.26 10.87
CA LEU A 259 -18.09 -5.37 10.27
C LEU A 259 -18.74 -4.09 9.74
N MET A 260 -19.84 -4.22 8.98
CA MET A 260 -20.62 -3.06 8.52
C MET A 260 -21.03 -2.17 9.71
N TYR A 261 -21.59 -2.77 10.78
CA TYR A 261 -22.06 -2.01 11.92
C TYR A 261 -20.93 -1.30 12.68
N GLU A 262 -19.84 -2.00 13.02
CA GLU A 262 -18.72 -1.45 13.80
C GLU A 262 -17.88 -0.44 12.99
N LEU A 263 -17.85 -0.55 11.66
CA LEU A 263 -17.03 0.31 10.79
C LEU A 263 -17.81 1.46 10.15
N ARG A 264 -19.12 1.59 10.38
CA ARG A 264 -20.00 2.57 9.69
C ARG A 264 -19.54 4.03 9.77
N ASP A 265 -18.85 4.40 10.85
CA ASP A 265 -18.37 5.77 11.09
C ASP A 265 -16.86 5.90 10.81
N LYS A 266 -16.20 4.83 10.31
CA LYS A 266 -14.74 4.76 10.12
C LYS A 266 -14.32 4.70 8.65
N VAL A 267 -15.18 4.15 7.79
CA VAL A 267 -14.89 3.89 6.36
C VAL A 267 -16.00 4.42 5.46
N ASN A 268 -15.70 4.55 4.17
CA ASN A 268 -16.75 4.80 3.18
C ASN A 268 -17.38 3.47 2.79
N HIS A 269 -18.68 3.48 2.46
CA HIS A 269 -19.40 2.30 1.96
C HIS A 269 -19.30 1.04 2.83
N PRO A 270 -19.59 1.12 4.14
CA PRO A 270 -19.53 -0.03 5.05
C PRO A 270 -20.45 -1.19 4.63
N GLU A 271 -21.51 -0.92 3.87
CA GLU A 271 -22.44 -1.91 3.33
C GLU A 271 -21.76 -3.02 2.53
N LYS A 272 -20.59 -2.73 1.92
CA LYS A 272 -19.86 -3.71 1.10
C LYS A 272 -19.40 -4.93 1.90
N PHE A 273 -19.24 -4.82 3.22
CA PHE A 273 -18.82 -5.94 4.05
C PHE A 273 -19.91 -7.00 4.19
N VAL A 274 -21.19 -6.66 4.03
CA VAL A 274 -22.28 -7.64 4.15
C VAL A 274 -22.20 -8.69 3.05
N ASP A 275 -21.98 -8.26 1.81
CA ASP A 275 -21.92 -9.14 0.64
C ASP A 275 -20.49 -9.55 0.25
N GLY A 276 -19.49 -8.80 0.73
CA GLY A 276 -18.08 -9.03 0.41
C GLY A 276 -17.30 -9.84 1.44
N THR A 277 -17.89 -10.15 2.61
CA THR A 277 -17.21 -10.97 3.64
C THR A 277 -17.43 -12.44 3.37
N GLU A 278 -16.32 -13.16 3.14
CA GLU A 278 -16.32 -14.61 2.96
C GLU A 278 -15.22 -15.24 3.82
N ILE A 279 -15.58 -16.24 4.60
CA ILE A 279 -14.65 -16.99 5.46
C ILE A 279 -14.23 -18.27 4.74
N VAL A 280 -13.02 -18.28 4.18
CA VAL A 280 -12.50 -19.47 3.50
C VAL A 280 -11.96 -20.51 4.48
N LEU A 281 -12.11 -21.78 4.15
CA LEU A 281 -11.60 -22.89 4.95
C LEU A 281 -10.21 -23.33 4.47
N ARG A 282 -9.28 -23.51 5.40
CA ARG A 282 -7.91 -24.00 5.14
C ARG A 282 -7.59 -25.23 5.97
N GLU A 283 -6.73 -26.08 5.43
CA GLU A 283 -6.26 -27.28 6.12
C GLU A 283 -5.26 -26.94 7.24
N TRP A 284 -4.23 -26.19 6.88
CA TRP A 284 -3.20 -25.69 7.79
C TRP A 284 -2.98 -24.20 7.53
N ASP A 285 -2.28 -23.56 8.47
CA ASP A 285 -1.86 -22.18 8.31
C ASP A 285 -0.56 -22.14 7.51
N ALA A 286 -0.65 -21.65 6.28
CA ALA A 286 0.52 -21.43 5.42
C ALA A 286 0.87 -19.94 5.48
N TRP A 287 1.47 -19.53 6.59
CA TRP A 287 2.23 -18.28 6.66
C TRP A 287 3.72 -18.57 6.60
#